data_AF-A0A9W3PF97-F1
#
_entry.id   AF-A0A9W3PF97-F1
#
_cell.length_a   1.000
_cell.length_b   1.000
_cell.length_c   1.000
_cell.angle_alpha   90.00
_cell.angle_beta   90.00
_cell.angle_gamma   90.00
#
_symmetry.space_group_name_H-M   'P 1'
#
loop_
_entity.id
_entity.type
_entity.pdbx_description
1 polymer ?
#
loop_
_entity_poly.entity_id
_entity_poly.type
_entity_poly.pdbx_seq_one_letter_code
_entity_poly.pdbx_strand_id
1 'polypeptide(L)' 'MKGSNNETKLKMAFQASGYKYQELADALDISCSYCYKLINNHNYKKKISYNLASRMAHVLKENVVDLFEEQVDFF' A
#
# COMPACT_ATOMS: atom_id res chain seq x y z
N MET A 1 12.17 12.45 21.73
CA MET A 1 12.03 12.30 20.26
C MET A 1 10.56 12.07 19.96
N LYS A 2 9.91 12.93 19.16
CA LYS A 2 8.50 12.77 18.77
C LYS A 2 8.38 11.56 17.84
N GLY A 3 8.00 10.40 18.37
CA GLY A 3 7.64 9.23 17.56
C GLY A 3 6.31 9.48 16.89
N SER A 4 6.32 10.08 15.70
CA SER A 4 5.13 10.18 14.86
C SER A 4 4.86 8.83 14.21
N ASN A 5 4.25 7.91 14.95
CA ASN A 5 3.79 6.59 14.51
C ASN A 5 2.58 6.69 13.57
N ASN A 6 2.71 7.46 12.49
CA ASN A 6 1.79 7.43 11.37
C ASN A 6 2.33 6.40 10.37
N GLU A 7 2.24 5.11 10.68
CA GLU A 7 2.51 4.06 9.69
C GLU A 7 1.18 3.41 9.31
N THR A 8 0.86 3.39 8.01
CA THR A 8 -0.33 2.69 7.54
C THR A 8 -0.10 1.18 7.62
N LYS A 9 -1.18 0.38 7.75
CA LYS A 9 -1.09 -1.08 7.63
C LYS A 9 -0.40 -1.51 6.32
N LEU A 10 -0.63 -0.79 5.22
CA LEU A 10 0.12 -0.98 3.96
C LEU A 10 1.64 -0.80 4.14
N LYS A 11 2.07 0.26 4.82
CA LYS A 11 3.50 0.54 5.03
C LYS A 11 4.15 -0.53 5.91
N MET A 12 3.46 -0.98 6.95
CA MET A 12 3.91 -2.05 7.82
C MET A 12 4.03 -3.38 7.05
N ALA A 13 3.03 -3.74 6.25
CA ALA A 13 3.05 -4.93 5.40
C ALA A 13 4.19 -4.88 4.38
N PHE A 14 4.41 -3.72 3.75
CA PHE A 14 5.54 -3.52 2.85
C PHE A 14 6.88 -3.72 3.57
N GLN A 15 7.09 -3.12 4.74
CA GLN A 15 8.33 -3.32 5.52
C GLN A 15 8.53 -4.79 5.92
N ALA A 16 7.47 -5.49 6.32
CA ALA A 16 7.52 -6.89 6.71
C ALA A 16 7.80 -7.84 5.52
N SER A 17 7.40 -7.46 4.31
CA SER A 17 7.56 -8.28 3.10
C SER A 17 9.00 -8.43 2.64
N GLY A 18 9.90 -7.51 3.02
CA GLY A 18 11.28 -7.47 2.53
C GLY A 18 11.43 -6.95 1.09
N TYR A 19 10.33 -6.58 0.43
CA TYR A 19 10.38 -6.00 -0.92
C TYR A 19 11.07 -4.62 -0.92
N LYS A 20 11.81 -4.36 -1.99
CA LYS A 20 12.17 -3.00 -2.40
C LYS A 20 10.99 -2.36 -3.15
N TYR A 21 10.96 -1.02 -3.17
CA TYR A 21 9.93 -0.28 -3.90
C TYR A 21 9.84 -0.66 -5.38
N GLN A 22 10.99 -0.87 -6.03
CA GLN A 22 11.06 -1.28 -7.43
C GLN A 22 10.47 -2.67 -7.65
N GLU A 23 10.80 -3.64 -6.79
CA GLU A 23 10.33 -5.02 -6.90
C GLU A 23 8.80 -5.10 -6.74
N LEU A 24 8.26 -4.35 -5.77
CA LEU A 24 6.81 -4.25 -5.62
C LEU A 24 6.15 -3.53 -6.81
N ALA A 25 6.78 -2.46 -7.32
CA ALA A 25 6.26 -1.72 -8.46
C ALA A 25 6.21 -2.59 -9.73
N ASP A 26 7.26 -3.37 -9.98
CA ASP A 26 7.35 -4.30 -11.10
C ASP A 26 6.28 -5.41 -10.98
N ALA A 27 6.08 -5.97 -9.77
CA ALA A 27 5.03 -6.96 -9.52
C ALA A 27 3.61 -6.42 -9.75
N LEU A 28 3.42 -5.11 -9.55
CA LEU A 28 2.15 -4.42 -9.70
C LEU A 28 1.98 -3.76 -11.07
N ASP A 29 2.99 -3.84 -11.95
CA ASP A 29 3.00 -3.15 -13.25
C ASP A 29 2.65 -1.65 -13.10
N ILE A 30 3.30 -0.99 -12.15
CA ILE A 30 3.17 0.45 -11.91
C ILE A 30 4.53 1.13 -11.83
N SER A 31 4.57 2.46 -11.92
CA SER A 31 5.83 3.18 -11.72
C SER A 31 6.31 3.11 -10.26
N CYS A 32 7.62 3.01 -10.08
CA CYS A 32 8.26 3.01 -8.75
C CYS A 32 7.94 4.29 -7.95
N SER A 33 7.86 5.45 -8.61
CA SER A 33 7.43 6.70 -7.97
C SER A 33 6.00 6.62 -7.45
N TYR A 34 5.09 6.00 -8.20
CA TYR A 34 3.71 5.79 -7.76
C TYR A 34 3.64 4.81 -6.59
N CYS A 35 4.36 3.68 -6.68
CA CYS A 35 4.50 2.72 -5.58
C CYS A 35 5.00 3.39 -4.28
N TYR A 36 6.06 4.19 -4.35
CA TYR A 36 6.59 4.94 -3.22
C TYR A 36 5.55 5.88 -2.60
N LYS A 37 4.79 6.60 -3.43
CA LYS A 37 3.70 7.48 -2.98
C LYS A 37 2.59 6.70 -2.31
N LEU A 38 2.20 5.53 -2.83
CA LEU A 38 1.17 4.68 -2.22
C LEU A 38 1.61 4.21 -0.82
N ILE A 39 2.83 3.71 -0.68
CA ILE A 39 3.30 3.19 0.61
C ILE A 39 3.42 4.30 1.68
N ASN A 40 3.87 5.50 1.28
CA ASN A 40 4.24 6.55 2.23
C ASN A 40 3.18 7.64 2.44
N ASN A 41 2.10 7.65 1.67
CA ASN A 41 1.05 8.66 1.80
C ASN A 41 -0.06 8.14 2.74
N HIS A 42 -0.66 9.00 3.56
CA HIS A 42 -1.84 8.63 4.35
C HIS A 42 -3.15 8.97 3.63
N ASN A 43 -3.07 9.85 2.62
CA ASN A 43 -4.19 10.41 1.88
C ASN A 43 -4.47 9.68 0.54
N TYR A 44 -3.73 8.60 0.20
CA TYR A 44 -3.95 7.88 -1.07
C TYR A 44 -5.21 7.00 -1.06
N LYS A 45 -5.75 6.68 0.12
CA LYS A 45 -6.84 5.69 0.29
C LYS A 45 -8.06 5.97 -0.59
N LYS A 46 -8.33 7.25 -0.87
CA LYS A 46 -9.45 7.71 -1.71
C LYS A 46 -9.23 7.63 -3.22
N LYS A 47 -8.07 7.17 -3.71
CA LYS A 47 -7.68 7.28 -5.14
C LYS A 47 -7.07 6.02 -5.74
N ILE A 48 -7.09 4.89 -5.04
CA ILE A 48 -6.64 3.61 -5.63
C ILE A 48 -7.84 2.84 -6.14
N SER A 49 -7.70 2.22 -7.32
CA SER A 49 -8.70 1.28 -7.79
C SER A 49 -8.69 0.03 -6.92
N TYR A 50 -9.85 -0.59 -6.73
CA TYR A 50 -9.93 -1.87 -6.01
C TYR A 50 -9.05 -2.95 -6.65
N ASN A 51 -8.93 -2.96 -7.98
CA ASN A 51 -8.04 -3.89 -8.68
C ASN A 51 -6.59 -3.72 -8.24
N LEU A 52 -6.09 -2.48 -8.14
CA LEU A 52 -4.74 -2.24 -7.65
C LEU A 52 -4.61 -2.62 -6.18
N ALA A 53 -5.58 -2.27 -5.34
CA ALA A 53 -5.61 -2.63 -3.92
C ALA A 53 -5.54 -4.16 -3.72
N SER A 54 -6.37 -4.91 -4.46
CA SER A 54 -6.43 -6.38 -4.42
C SER A 54 -5.11 -7.02 -4.86
N ARG A 55 -4.51 -6.53 -5.95
CA ARG A 55 -3.19 -6.99 -6.41
C ARG A 55 -2.10 -6.71 -5.38
N MET A 56 -2.11 -5.54 -4.75
CA MET A 56 -1.16 -5.19 -3.67
C MET A 56 -1.28 -6.13 -2.48
N ALA A 57 -2.50 -6.38 -2.01
CA ALA A 57 -2.77 -7.30 -0.92
C ALA A 57 -2.29 -8.72 -1.26
N HIS A 58 -2.55 -9.18 -2.47
CA HIS A 58 -2.08 -10.48 -2.95
C HIS A 58 -0.55 -10.59 -2.95
N VAL A 59 0.17 -9.60 -3.47
CA VAL A 59 1.64 -9.60 -3.51
C VAL A 59 2.23 -9.55 -2.10
N LEU A 60 1.62 -8.78 -1.21
CA LEU A 60 2.05 -8.64 0.18
C LEU A 60 1.58 -9.78 1.09
N LYS A 61 0.80 -10.75 0.56
CA LYS A 61 0.21 -11.87 1.31
C LYS A 61 -0.65 -11.42 2.50
N GLU A 62 -1.38 -10.33 2.30
CA GLU A 62 -2.25 -9.70 3.29
C GLU A 62 -3.69 -9.62 2.78
N ASN A 63 -4.63 -9.33 3.67
CA ASN A 63 -6.01 -9.08 3.26
C ASN A 63 -6.15 -7.64 2.72
N VAL A 64 -6.88 -7.48 1.61
CA VAL A 64 -7.17 -6.15 1.03
C VAL A 64 -7.93 -5.26 2.01
N VAL A 65 -8.83 -5.86 2.78
CA VAL A 65 -9.56 -5.19 3.86
C VAL A 65 -8.55 -4.71 4.89
N ASP A 66 -7.70 -5.58 5.42
CA ASP A 66 -6.67 -5.17 6.39
C ASP A 66 -5.75 -4.06 5.88
N LEU A 67 -5.26 -4.12 4.66
CA LEU A 67 -4.35 -3.09 4.15
C LEU A 67 -5.03 -1.72 3.93
N PHE A 68 -6.33 -1.72 3.62
CA PHE A 68 -7.04 -0.53 3.11
C PHE A 68 -8.31 -0.14 3.88
N GLU A 69 -8.66 -0.80 5.00
CA GLU A 69 -9.95 -0.66 5.73
C GLU A 69 -10.26 0.71 6.35
N GLU A 70 -9.38 1.70 6.24
CA GLU A 70 -9.73 3.07 6.63
C GLU A 70 -10.20 3.89 5.42
N GLN A 71 -11.32 3.52 4.79
CA GLN A 71 -11.96 4.20 3.64
C GLN A 71 -11.45 3.80 2.25
N VAL A 72 -11.97 2.67 1.75
CA VAL A 72 -12.35 2.62 0.34
C VAL A 72 -13.87 2.71 0.30
N ASP A 73 -14.39 3.93 0.07
CA ASP A 73 -15.79 4.08 -0.31
C ASP A 73 -15.93 3.51 -1.73
N PHE A 74 -16.55 2.34 -1.82
CA PHE A 74 -16.91 1.71 -3.09
C PHE A 74 -18.17 2.38 -3.63
N PHE A 75 -18.03 3.57 -4.23
CA PHE A 75 -19.09 4.23 -5.00
C PHE A 75 -18.72 4.30 -6.48
#